data_AF-A0A522HYN3-F1
#
_entry.id   AF-A0A522HYN3-F1
#
_cell.length_a   1.000
_cell.length_b   1.000
_cell.length_c   1.000
_cell.angle_alpha   90.00
_cell.angle_beta   90.00
_cell.angle_gamma   90.00
#
_symmetry.space_group_name_H-M   'P 1'
#
loop_
_entity.id
_entity.type
_entity.pdbx_description
1 polymer ?
#
loop_
_entity_poly.entity_id
_entity_poly.type
_entity_poly.pdbx_seq_one_letter_code
_entity_poly.pdbx_strand_id
1 'polypeptide(L)' 'MLWHEQGVDINQRMLALSTYLGHVKVSNTYWYLTGVPELMGMVGQRFERFVNPWADDDE' A
#
# COMPACT_ATOMS: atom_id res chain seq x y z
N MET A 1 -9.75 -5.49 -2.00
CA MET A 1 -8.52 -4.67 -1.91
C MET A 1 -8.26 -4.08 -3.31
N LEU A 2 -9.23 -3.34 -3.85
CA LEU A 2 -9.44 -3.24 -5.30
C LEU A 2 -8.29 -2.55 -6.05
N TRP A 3 -7.71 -1.50 -5.48
CA TRP A 3 -6.61 -0.77 -6.13
C TRP A 3 -5.34 -1.61 -6.20
N HIS A 4 -5.04 -2.37 -5.14
CA HIS A 4 -3.92 -3.30 -5.13
C HIS A 4 -4.12 -4.43 -6.14
N GLU A 5 -5.30 -5.05 -6.16
CA GLU A 5 -5.66 -6.11 -7.11
C GLU A 5 -5.61 -5.65 -8.57
N GLN A 6 -5.98 -4.39 -8.84
CA GLN A 6 -5.96 -3.81 -10.18
C GLN A 6 -4.57 -3.31 -10.62
N GLY A 7 -3.55 -3.34 -9.75
CA GLY A 7 -2.20 -2.87 -10.07
C GLY A 7 -2.12 -1.39 -10.46
N VAL A 8 -3.03 -0.57 -9.94
CA VAL A 8 -3.15 0.84 -10.33
C VAL A 8 -2.15 1.72 -9.58
N ASP A 9 -1.81 2.87 -10.15
CA ASP A 9 -0.95 3.85 -9.47
C ASP A 9 -1.65 4.41 -8.22
N ILE A 10 -1.21 3.94 -7.05
CA ILE A 10 -1.77 4.32 -5.76
C ILE A 10 -1.60 5.81 -5.48
N ASN A 11 -0.50 6.44 -5.93
CA ASN A 11 -0.25 7.84 -5.68
C ASN A 11 -1.25 8.72 -6.43
N GLN A 12 -1.53 8.37 -7.70
CA GLN A 12 -2.52 9.07 -8.51
C GLN A 12 -3.93 8.90 -7.94
N ARG A 13 -4.28 7.68 -7.50
CA ARG A 13 -5.61 7.44 -6.89
C ARG A 13 -5.77 8.14 -5.55
N MET A 14 -4.72 8.19 -4.74
CA MET A 14 -4.70 8.93 -3.48
C MET A 14 -4.80 10.44 -3.70
N LEU A 15 -4.16 10.98 -4.75
CA LEU A 15 -4.31 12.37 -5.14
C LEU A 15 -5.75 12.68 -5.54
N ALA A 16 -6.34 11.89 -6.45
CA ALA A 16 -7.71 12.07 -6.91
C ALA A 16 -8.72 11.99 -5.75
N LEU A 17 -8.56 11.03 -4.85
CA LEU A 17 -9.39 10.90 -3.64
C LEU A 17 -9.24 12.12 -2.73
N SER A 18 -8.02 12.62 -2.52
CA SER A 18 -7.78 13.80 -1.70
C SER A 18 -8.47 15.03 -2.28
N THR A 19 -8.39 15.23 -3.59
CA THR A 19 -9.11 16.30 -4.30
C THR A 19 -10.62 16.15 -4.14
N TYR A 20 -11.15 14.93 -4.32
CA TYR A 20 -12.58 14.64 -4.19
C TYR A 20 -13.10 14.97 -2.78
N LEU A 21 -12.33 14.66 -1.73
CA LEU A 21 -12.67 14.98 -0.34
C LEU A 21 -12.43 16.47 0.03
N GLY A 22 -11.85 17.27 -0.87
CA GLY A 22 -11.53 18.68 -0.62
C GLY A 22 -10.27 18.89 0.23
N HIS A 23 -9.39 17.90 0.33
CA HIS A 23 -8.14 18.01 1.08
C HIS A 23 -7.05 18.71 0.26
N VAL A 24 -6.45 19.75 0.85
CA VAL A 24 -5.29 20.45 0.28
C VAL A 24 -4.03 19.60 0.27
N LYS A 25 -3.89 18.67 1.22
CA LYS A 25 -2.74 17.77 1.35
C LYS A 25 -3.20 16.32 1.39
N VAL A 26 -2.52 15.45 0.64
CA VAL A 26 -2.77 14.00 0.64
C VAL A 26 -2.61 13.39 2.04
N SER A 27 -1.70 13.94 2.86
CA SER A 27 -1.52 13.57 4.28
C SER A 27 -2.82 13.63 5.10
N ASN A 28 -3.75 14.52 4.75
CA ASN A 28 -5.01 14.67 5.47
C ASN A 28 -5.97 13.50 5.16
N THR A 29 -5.82 12.86 4.00
CA THR A 29 -6.60 11.70 3.59
C THR A 29 -6.16 10.43 4.31
N TYR A 30 -4.88 10.32 4.69
CA TYR A 30 -4.37 9.15 5.42
C TYR A 30 -5.07 8.89 6.76
N TRP A 31 -5.58 9.94 7.42
CA TRP A 31 -6.35 9.81 8.67
C TRP A 31 -7.63 8.98 8.53
N TYR A 32 -8.16 8.86 7.32
CA TYR A 32 -9.37 8.10 7.01
C TYR A 32 -9.09 6.70 6.51
N LEU A 33 -7.81 6.33 6.34
CA LEU A 33 -7.42 5.00 5.91
C LEU A 33 -7.12 4.14 7.13
N THR A 34 -7.86 3.05 7.29
CA THR A 34 -7.52 1.99 8.24
C THR A 34 -6.46 1.07 7.65
N GLY A 35 -5.50 0.66 8.47
CA GLY A 35 -4.59 -0.43 8.12
C GLY A 35 -5.38 -1.72 7.88
N VAL A 36 -5.17 -2.36 6.73
CA VAL A 36 -5.82 -3.62 6.35
C VAL A 36 -4.85 -4.76 6.66
N PRO A 37 -5.14 -5.64 7.64
CA PRO A 37 -4.22 -6.70 8.07
C PRO A 37 -3.70 -7.57 6.93
N GLU A 38 -4.55 -7.86 5.95
CA GLU A 38 -4.21 -8.65 4.76
C GLU A 38 -3.17 -7.96 3.88
N LEU A 39 -3.28 -6.64 3.70
CA LEU A 39 -2.27 -5.84 2.98
C LEU A 39 -0.95 -5.82 3.76
N MET A 40 -1.03 -5.65 5.08
CA MET A 40 0.16 -5.62 5.94
C MET A 40 0.91 -6.96 5.89
N GLY A 41 0.21 -8.10 5.91
CA GLY A 41 0.82 -9.42 5.76
C GLY A 41 1.56 -9.57 4.44
N MET A 42 0.97 -9.14 3.32
CA MET A 42 1.63 -9.21 2.01
C MET A 42 2.85 -8.28 1.91
N VAL A 43 2.77 -7.08 2.48
CA VAL A 43 3.92 -6.17 2.55
C VAL A 43 5.03 -6.79 3.41
N GLY A 44 4.69 -7.43 4.53
CA GLY A 44 5.63 -8.15 5.38
C GLY A 44 6.40 -9.22 4.63
N GLN A 45 5.71 -10.14 3.95
CA GLN A 45 6.35 -11.19 3.14
C GLN A 45 7.23 -10.63 2.02
N ARG A 46 6.83 -9.52 1.40
CA ARG A 46 7.63 -8.87 0.36
C ARG A 46 8.88 -8.20 0.96
N PHE A 47 8.76 -7.64 2.15
CA PHE A 47 9.88 -7.06 2.88
C PHE A 47 10.87 -8.12 3.36
N GLU A 48 10.39 -9.25 3.89
CA GLU A 48 11.23 -10.39 4.30
C GLU A 48 12.12 -10.88 3.15
N ARG A 49 11.53 -11.12 1.96
CA ARG A 49 12.31 -11.47 0.76
C ARG A 49 13.27 -10.39 0.31
N PHE A 50 12.91 -9.12 0.49
CA PHE A 50 13.80 -8.01 0.15
C PHE A 50 15.02 -7.94 1.07
N VAL A 51 14.85 -8.20 2.38
CA VAL A 51 15.95 -8.14 3.36
C VAL A 51 16.74 -9.45 3.44
N ASN A 52 16.14 -10.58 3.05
CA ASN A 52 16.81 -11.87 2.97
C ASN A 52 16.60 -12.52 1.59
N PRO A 53 17.28 -12.02 0.53
CA PRO A 53 17.08 -12.48 -0.84
C PRO A 53 17.60 -13.90 -1.11
N TRP A 54 18.33 -14.50 -0.17
CA TRP A 54 18.92 -15.84 -0.28
C TRP A 54 18.19 -16.88 0.57
N ALA A 55 17.13 -16.50 1.30
CA ALA A 55 16.39 -17.40 2.19
C ALA A 55 15.68 -18.54 1.44
N ASP A 56 15.30 -18.28 0.19
CA ASP A 56 14.56 -19.22 -0.65
C ASP A 56 15.49 -20.28 -1.30
N ASP A 57 16.83 -20.13 -1.19
CA ASP A 57 17.82 -21.04 -1.80
C ASP A 57 18.28 -22.18 -0.86
N ASP A 58 17.89 -22.15 0.42
CA ASP A 58 18.31 -23.10 1.46
C ASP A 58 17.32 -24.28 1.70
N GLU A 59 16.30 -24.47 0.86
CA GLU A 59 15.34 -25.61 0.92
C GLU A 59 15.56 -26.68 -0.16
#